data_AF-A0A6J6GT10-F1
#
_entry.id   AF-A0A6J6GT10-F1
#
_cell.length_a   1.000
_cell.length_b   1.000
_cell.length_c   1.000
_cell.angle_alpha   90.00
_cell.angle_beta   90.00
_cell.angle_gamma   90.00
#
_symmetry.space_group_name_H-M   'P 1'
#
loop_
_entity.id
_entity.type
_entity.pdbx_description
1 polymer ?
#
loop_
_entity_poly.entity_id
_entity_poly.type
_entity_poly.pdbx_seq_one_letter_code
_entity_poly.pdbx_strand_id
1 'polypeptide(L)'
;MSIIRINAITVPAQAGDELAHRFAARAGAVDGADGFEGFELLKPTDGRDQWLVITRWRDEDAFNAWVASPAFADGHRGTEGAPAAGGHPGGHPGGHPGGGGGERPVGVGAEIWAYEPVVSVDPSK
;
A
#
# COMPACT_ATOMS: atom_id res chain seq x y z
N MET A 1 0.88 7.63 18.74
CA MET A 1 1.47 6.29 18.97
C MET A 1 1.76 5.74 17.60
N SER A 2 2.97 5.23 17.35
CA SER A 2 3.30 4.75 16.01
C SER A 2 2.35 3.64 15.59
N ILE A 3 2.01 3.61 14.30
CA ILE A 3 1.17 2.59 13.70
C ILE A 3 1.91 1.94 12.53
N ILE A 4 1.53 0.70 12.24
CA ILE A 4 2.00 -0.03 11.07
C ILE A 4 0.80 -0.31 10.18
N ARG A 5 0.96 -0.04 8.89
CA ARG A 5 -0.01 -0.34 7.84
C ARG A 5 0.64 -1.27 6.85
N ILE A 6 0.02 -2.44 6.66
CA ILE A 6 0.51 -3.46 5.75
C ILE A 6 -0.49 -3.58 4.61
N ASN A 7 -0.04 -3.34 3.39
CA ASN A 7 -0.79 -3.70 2.19
C ASN A 7 -0.32 -5.09 1.74
N ALA A 8 -1.15 -6.09 2.00
CA ALA A 8 -0.93 -7.47 1.60
C ALA A 8 -1.48 -7.67 0.19
N ILE A 9 -0.58 -7.77 -0.78
CA ILE A 9 -0.91 -7.88 -2.21
C ILE A 9 -0.71 -9.32 -2.67
N THR A 10 -1.73 -9.90 -3.31
CA THR A 10 -1.63 -11.20 -3.95
C THR A 10 -1.07 -11.02 -5.36
N VAL A 11 0.08 -11.63 -5.63
CA VAL A 11 0.88 -11.35 -6.82
C VAL A 11 1.14 -12.64 -7.59
N PRO A 12 0.69 -12.76 -8.85
CA PRO A 12 1.00 -13.92 -9.67
C PRO A 12 2.51 -14.17 -9.75
N ALA A 13 2.93 -15.44 -9.77
CA ALA A 13 4.34 -15.82 -9.71
C ALA A 13 5.24 -15.13 -10.75
N GLN A 14 4.71 -14.85 -11.94
CA GLN A 14 5.39 -14.18 -13.04
C GLN A 14 5.45 -12.65 -12.93
N ALA A 15 4.73 -12.03 -11.98
CA ALA A 15 4.55 -10.58 -11.88
C ALA A 15 5.33 -9.94 -10.72
N GLY A 16 5.99 -10.75 -9.88
CA GLY A 16 6.67 -10.28 -8.66
C GLY A 16 7.82 -9.31 -8.92
N ASP A 17 8.67 -9.57 -9.90
CA ASP A 17 9.82 -8.71 -10.18
C ASP A 17 9.40 -7.36 -10.78
N GLU A 18 8.34 -7.36 -11.59
CA GLU A 18 7.74 -6.13 -12.11
C GLU A 18 7.10 -5.30 -10.99
N LEU A 19 6.41 -5.94 -10.04
CA LEU A 19 5.88 -5.27 -8.84
C LEU A 19 7.00 -4.59 -8.06
N ALA A 20 8.09 -5.31 -7.79
CA ALA A 20 9.23 -4.79 -7.06
C ALA A 20 9.82 -3.55 -7.75
N HIS A 21 9.95 -3.58 -9.08
CA HIS A 21 10.41 -2.43 -9.86
C HIS A 21 9.47 -1.22 -9.72
N ARG A 22 8.16 -1.41 -9.89
CA ARG A 22 7.17 -0.32 -9.79
C ARG A 22 7.10 0.26 -8.38
N PHE A 23 7.21 -0.56 -7.34
CA PHE A 23 7.20 -0.09 -5.94
C PHE A 23 8.51 0.59 -5.55
N ALA A 24 9.67 0.11 -6.03
CA ALA A 24 10.95 0.79 -5.80
C ALA A 24 10.96 2.20 -6.41
N ALA A 25 10.39 2.38 -7.60
CA ALA A 25 10.25 3.70 -8.22
C ALA A 25 9.30 4.64 -7.45
N ARG A 26 8.40 4.09 -6.63
CA ARG A 26 7.38 4.84 -5.86
C ARG A 26 7.74 5.02 -4.39
N ALA A 27 8.68 4.23 -3.86
CA ALA A 27 9.09 4.28 -2.45
C ALA A 27 9.58 5.69 -2.05
N GLY A 28 10.23 6.42 -2.96
CA GLY A 28 10.66 7.80 -2.70
C GLY A 28 9.51 8.82 -2.62
N ALA A 29 8.30 8.50 -3.08
CA ALA A 29 7.17 9.42 -3.06
C ALA A 29 6.50 9.52 -1.67
N VAL A 30 6.67 8.51 -0.81
CA VAL A 30 6.11 8.51 0.54
C VAL A 30 7.07 9.10 1.58
N ASP A 31 8.37 9.12 1.27
CA ASP A 31 9.46 9.53 2.18
C ASP A 31 9.33 10.99 2.67
N GLY A 32 8.70 11.86 1.87
CA GLY A 32 8.48 13.27 2.23
C GLY A 32 7.21 13.54 3.04
N ALA A 33 6.40 12.52 3.37
CA ALA A 33 5.15 12.72 4.07
C ALA A 33 5.38 12.98 5.58
N ASP A 34 4.62 13.93 6.16
CA ASP A 34 4.71 14.18 7.60
C ASP A 34 4.33 12.91 8.39
N GLY A 35 5.13 12.62 9.42
CA GLY A 35 4.92 11.48 10.29
C GLY A 35 5.22 10.12 9.64
N PHE A 36 5.75 10.05 8.42
CA PHE A 36 6.25 8.82 7.83
C PHE A 36 7.56 8.39 8.51
N GLU A 37 7.66 7.11 8.88
CA GLU A 37 8.81 6.57 9.65
C GLU A 37 9.56 5.46 8.91
N GLY A 38 8.99 4.84 7.87
CA GLY A 38 9.67 3.81 7.11
C GLY A 38 8.77 3.02 6.16
N PHE A 39 9.40 2.44 5.14
CA PHE A 39 8.78 1.62 4.10
C PHE A 39 9.61 0.38 3.83
N GLU A 40 8.94 -0.76 3.70
CA GLU A 40 9.55 -2.02 3.27
C GLU A 40 8.64 -2.74 2.28
N LEU A 41 9.23 -3.31 1.22
CA LEU A 41 8.55 -4.27 0.36
C LEU A 41 9.15 -5.65 0.63
N LEU A 42 8.31 -6.60 1.03
CA LEU A 42 8.72 -7.96 1.37
C LEU A 42 8.23 -8.95 0.30
N LYS A 43 9.19 -9.68 -0.27
CA LYS A 43 8.95 -10.85 -1.12
C LYS A 43 8.80 -12.09 -0.24
N PRO A 44 7.75 -12.90 -0.43
CA PRO A 44 7.61 -14.16 0.29
C PRO A 44 8.73 -15.15 -0.05
N THR A 45 9.19 -15.91 0.95
CA THR A 45 10.29 -16.88 0.82
C THR A 45 9.86 -18.33 1.02
N ASP A 46 8.60 -18.57 1.35
CA ASP A 46 8.02 -19.88 1.68
C ASP A 46 6.99 -20.35 0.65
N GLY A 47 7.01 -19.78 -0.55
CA GLY A 47 6.19 -20.21 -1.69
C GLY A 47 4.79 -19.61 -1.74
N ARG A 48 4.38 -18.77 -0.77
CA ARG A 48 3.14 -17.99 -0.90
C ARG A 48 3.27 -16.91 -2.00
N ASP A 49 2.14 -16.45 -2.53
CA ASP A 49 2.04 -15.37 -3.50
C ASP A 49 1.72 -14.01 -2.86
N GLN A 50 1.68 -13.96 -1.54
CA GLN A 50 1.41 -12.78 -0.74
C GLN A 50 2.68 -11.94 -0.54
N TRP A 51 2.76 -10.82 -1.25
CA TRP A 51 3.77 -9.79 -1.02
C TRP A 51 3.24 -8.77 -0.02
N LEU A 52 4.12 -8.20 0.79
CA LEU A 52 3.74 -7.23 1.81
C LEU A 52 4.43 -5.90 1.56
N VAL A 53 3.66 -4.83 1.50
CA VAL A 53 4.18 -3.47 1.61
C VAL A 53 3.91 -2.99 3.02
N ILE A 54 4.96 -2.74 3.78
CA ILE A 54 4.87 -2.26 5.16
C ILE A 54 5.18 -0.77 5.15
N THR A 55 4.32 0.03 5.77
CA THR A 55 4.60 1.43 6.09
C THR A 55 4.43 1.67 7.58
N ARG A 56 5.32 2.47 8.15
CA ARG A 56 5.26 2.90 9.54
C ARG A 56 5.00 4.40 9.60
N TRP A 57 4.15 4.79 10.55
CA TRP A 57 3.76 6.18 10.76
C TRP A 57 3.79 6.52 12.24
N ARG A 58 4.04 7.79 12.56
CA ARG A 58 4.04 8.36 13.91
C ARG A 58 2.69 8.21 14.63
N ASP A 59 1.60 8.29 13.88
CA ASP A 59 0.23 8.20 14.34
C ASP A 59 -0.77 7.98 13.19
N GLU A 60 -2.02 7.69 13.55
CA GLU A 60 -3.16 7.49 12.64
C GLU A 60 -3.45 8.72 11.79
N ASP A 61 -3.33 9.92 12.37
CA ASP A 61 -3.66 11.18 11.70
C ASP A 61 -2.69 11.47 10.56
N ALA A 62 -1.39 11.23 10.77
CA ALA A 62 -0.36 11.33 9.74
C ALA A 62 -0.63 10.39 8.55
N PHE A 63 -0.99 9.13 8.84
CA PHE A 63 -1.36 8.17 7.80
C PHE A 63 -2.61 8.64 7.02
N ASN A 64 -3.67 9.05 7.72
CA ASN A 64 -4.91 9.50 7.08
C ASN A 64 -4.70 10.76 6.24
N ALA A 65 -3.88 11.70 6.71
CA ALA A 65 -3.50 12.89 5.96
C ALA A 65 -2.74 12.52 4.68
N TRP A 66 -1.84 11.54 4.72
CA TRP A 66 -1.17 11.03 3.53
C TRP A 66 -2.15 10.36 2.56
N VAL A 67 -3.05 9.50 3.04
CA VAL A 67 -4.07 8.84 2.19
C VAL A 67 -4.96 9.86 1.48
N ALA A 68 -5.28 10.97 2.14
CA ALA A 68 -6.05 12.07 1.57
C ALA A 68 -5.25 12.99 0.61
N SER A 69 -3.93 12.78 0.49
CA SER A 69 -3.05 13.67 -0.27
C SER A 69 -3.07 13.38 -1.78
N PRO A 70 -2.74 14.38 -2.62
CA PRO A 70 -2.53 14.17 -4.05
C PRO A 70 -1.42 13.15 -4.36
N ALA A 71 -0.37 13.08 -3.52
CA ALA A 71 0.72 12.13 -3.70
C ALA A 71 0.24 10.67 -3.62
N PHE A 72 -0.71 10.39 -2.71
CA PHE A 72 -1.36 9.07 -2.65
C PHE A 72 -2.16 8.78 -3.92
N ALA A 73 -2.99 9.74 -4.36
CA ALA A 73 -3.81 9.58 -5.56
C ALA A 73 -2.97 9.35 -6.82
N ASP A 74 -1.83 10.02 -6.94
CA ASP A 74 -0.90 9.88 -8.06
C ASP A 74 -0.20 8.52 -8.04
N GLY A 75 0.20 8.03 -6.87
CA GLY A 75 0.84 6.72 -6.70
C GLY A 75 -0.10 5.52 -6.92
N HIS A 76 -1.41 5.71 -6.71
CA HIS A 76 -2.45 4.68 -6.85
C HIS A 76 -3.33 4.87 -8.09
N ARG A 77 -2.98 5.82 -8.97
CA ARG A 77 -3.66 6.02 -10.24
C ARG A 77 -3.53 4.74 -11.10
N GLY A 78 -4.66 4.14 -11.46
CA GLY A 78 -4.72 2.89 -12.25
C GLY A 78 -4.88 1.60 -11.44
N THR A 79 -4.98 1.66 -10.10
CA THR A 79 -5.37 0.52 -9.25
C THR A 79 -6.86 0.61 -8.88
N GLU A 80 -7.75 0.46 -9.86
CA GLU A 80 -9.20 0.41 -9.59
C GLU A 80 -9.55 -0.93 -8.90
N GLY A 81 -9.73 -0.92 -7.57
CA GLY A 81 -10.28 -2.07 -6.84
C GLY A 81 -9.77 -2.37 -5.44
N ALA A 82 -8.72 -1.72 -4.93
CA ALA A 82 -8.32 -1.88 -3.53
C ALA A 82 -9.16 -0.96 -2.63
N PRO A 83 -9.81 -1.46 -1.58
CA PRO A 83 -10.55 -0.60 -0.66
C PRO A 83 -9.55 0.34 0.02
N ALA A 84 -9.76 1.65 -0.12
CA ALA A 84 -9.10 2.62 0.73
C ALA A 84 -9.44 2.26 2.19
N ALA A 85 -8.42 2.16 3.04
CA ALA A 85 -8.59 1.92 4.46
C ALA A 85 -9.39 3.08 5.07
N GLY A 86 -10.69 2.88 5.20
CA GLY A 86 -11.66 3.90 5.61
C GLY A 86 -13.07 3.34 5.39
N GLY A 87 -13.49 2.44 6.28
CA GLY A 87 -14.80 1.81 6.19
C GLY A 87 -15.94 2.83 6.31
N HIS A 88 -16.74 2.95 5.26
CA HIS A 88 -18.14 3.34 5.33
C HIS A 88 -18.99 2.22 4.68
N PRO A 89 -20.01 1.65 5.35
CA PRO A 89 -20.88 0.66 4.75
C PRO A 89 -21.97 1.39 3.96
N GLY A 90 -21.80 1.48 2.64
CA GLY A 90 -22.79 2.06 1.73
C GLY A 90 -22.46 1.74 0.30
N GLY A 91 -22.89 0.57 -0.17
CA GLY A 91 -22.61 0.10 -1.52
C GLY A 91 -23.44 0.80 -2.60
N HIS A 92 -22.91 0.81 -3.82
CA HIS A 92 -23.67 0.69 -5.07
C HIS A 92 -22.78 0.02 -6.13
N PRO A 93 -23.23 -1.06 -6.81
CA PRO A 93 -22.49 -1.64 -7.93
C PRO A 93 -22.91 -0.91 -9.21
N GLY A 94 -22.14 0.11 -9.59
CA GLY A 94 -22.31 0.82 -10.85
C GLY A 94 -21.20 0.44 -11.83
N GLY A 95 -21.41 -0.60 -12.65
CA GLY A 95 -20.53 -0.86 -13.78
C GLY A 95 -20.65 0.25 -14.83
N HIS A 96 -19.52 0.74 -15.34
CA HIS A 96 -19.44 1.49 -16.59
C HIS A 96 -18.27 0.93 -17.42
N PRO A 97 -18.48 0.64 -18.72
CA PRO A 97 -17.43 0.20 -19.61
C PRO A 97 -16.80 1.40 -20.31
N GLY A 98 -15.47 1.47 -20.33
CA GLY A 98 -14.74 2.15 -21.40
C GLY A 98 -13.64 3.11 -21.00
N GLY A 99 -12.41 2.71 -21.33
CA GLY A 99 -11.49 3.57 -22.08
C GLY A 99 -10.30 4.19 -21.34
N GLY A 100 -9.10 3.66 -21.59
CA GLY A 100 -7.88 4.47 -21.62
C GLY A 100 -6.68 3.94 -20.84
N GLY A 101 -5.85 3.11 -21.48
CA GLY A 101 -4.38 3.14 -21.34
C GLY A 101 -3.71 2.96 -19.97
N GLY A 102 -4.41 2.52 -18.93
CA GLY A 102 -3.79 2.17 -17.65
C GLY A 102 -3.02 0.85 -17.77
N GLU A 103 -1.75 0.85 -17.38
CA GLU A 103 -0.98 -0.39 -17.18
C GLU A 103 -1.79 -1.35 -16.30
N ARG A 104 -1.92 -2.62 -16.74
CA ARG A 104 -2.69 -3.63 -16.00
C ARG A 104 -2.22 -3.71 -14.54
N PRO A 105 -3.14 -3.93 -13.58
CA PRO A 105 -2.77 -4.17 -12.19
C PRO A 105 -1.78 -5.33 -12.08
N VAL A 106 -0.70 -5.13 -11.32
CA VAL A 106 0.33 -6.17 -11.09
C VAL A 106 -0.14 -7.18 -10.04
N GLY A 107 -1.08 -6.79 -9.18
CA GLY A 107 -1.72 -7.65 -8.19
C GLY A 107 -3.14 -8.03 -8.61
N VAL A 108 -3.60 -9.19 -8.13
CA VAL A 108 -4.97 -9.70 -8.35
C VAL A 108 -5.90 -9.44 -7.16
N GLY A 109 -5.34 -8.98 -6.03
CA GLY A 109 -6.07 -8.62 -4.81
C GLY A 109 -5.14 -7.89 -3.83
N ALA A 110 -5.72 -7.05 -2.98
CA ALA A 110 -5.01 -6.29 -1.95
C ALA A 110 -5.86 -6.16 -0.68
N GLU A 111 -5.27 -6.47 0.46
CA GLU A 111 -5.86 -6.29 1.78
C GLU A 111 -5.03 -5.29 2.60
N ILE A 112 -5.69 -4.45 3.39
CA ILE A 112 -5.00 -3.57 4.33
C ILE A 112 -5.10 -4.16 5.74
N TRP A 113 -3.96 -4.44 6.35
CA TRP A 113 -3.86 -4.86 7.74
C TRP A 113 -3.31 -3.71 8.61
N ALA A 114 -3.88 -3.57 9.80
CA ALA A 114 -3.56 -2.50 10.74
C ALA A 114 -2.99 -3.07 12.04
N TYR A 115 -1.83 -2.55 12.46
CA TYR A 115 -1.13 -2.98 13.67
C TYR A 115 -0.61 -1.79 14.46
N GLU A 116 -0.51 -1.98 15.77
CA GLU A 116 0.25 -1.13 16.68
C GLU A 116 1.48 -1.91 17.16
N PRO A 117 2.71 -1.37 17.04
CA PRO A 117 3.88 -1.99 17.60
C PRO A 117 3.83 -1.90 19.14
N VAL A 118 3.56 -3.03 19.80
CA VAL A 118 3.55 -3.11 21.27
C VAL A 118 4.97 -3.01 21.85
N VAL A 119 5.96 -3.51 21.10
CA VAL A 119 7.38 -3.39 21.41
C VAL A 119 8.11 -3.05 20.11
N SER A 120 8.96 -2.02 20.14
CA SER A 120 9.82 -1.65 19.01
C SER A 120 11.19 -1.27 19.56
N VAL A 121 12.24 -1.81 18.95
CA VAL A 121 13.63 -1.43 19.26
C VAL A 121 14.16 -0.74 18.01
N ASP A 122 14.63 0.49 18.17
CA ASP A 122 15.33 1.24 17.12
C ASP A 122 16.83 1.06 17.36
N PRO A 123 17.55 0.23 16.58
CA PRO A 123 18.98 0.01 16.76
C PRO A 123 19.83 1.22 16.39
N SER A 124 19.23 2.29 15.84
CA SER A 124 19.91 3.52 15.42
C SER A 124 19.80 4.67 16.42
N LYS A 125 19.07 4.50 17.54
CA LYS A 125 18.96 5.47 18.64
C LYS A 125 19.69 5.02 19.90
#